data_AF-A0A9P6SRM7-F1
#
_entry.id   AF-A0A9P6SRM7-F1
#
_cell.length_a   1.000
_cell.length_b   1.000
_cell.length_c   1.000
_cell.angle_alpha   90.00
_cell.angle_beta   90.00
_cell.angle_gamma   90.00
#
_symmetry.space_group_name_H-M   'P 1'
#
loop_
_entity.id
_entity.type
_entity.pdbx_description
1 polymer ?
#
loop_
_entity_poly.entity_id
_entity_poly.type
_entity_poly.pdbx_seq_one_letter_code
_entity_poly.pdbx_strand_id
1 'polypeptide(L)'
;MESLKRKVIDTDTIESASGSGSSGSSSSAPSKIRKIDDVGAEFKELRRLMELAPDQIGSTTAEFHGHFDKIATYLMNSVAMVVNDKHYYRLVEIEFYLNGGKHPDVFTHSDKDQKTCGEWYFHKMNGSYKGGSYKGLDITFGRHGT
;
A
#
# COMPACT_ATOMS: atom_id res chain seq x y z
N MET A 1 -25.48 -7.97 4.93
CA MET A 1 -24.00 -8.06 4.84
C MET A 1 -23.49 -6.65 4.56
N GLU A 2 -22.98 -5.99 5.60
CA GLU A 2 -22.54 -4.60 5.56
C GLU A 2 -21.22 -4.45 4.80
N SER A 3 -21.21 -3.54 3.81
CA SER A 3 -20.01 -3.16 3.06
C SER A 3 -19.48 -1.85 3.63
N LEU A 4 -18.31 -1.89 4.26
CA LEU A 4 -17.61 -0.71 4.80
C LEU A 4 -17.18 0.23 3.65
N LYS A 5 -17.39 1.54 3.88
CA LYS A 5 -17.12 2.62 2.93
C LYS A 5 -15.90 3.41 3.42
N ARG A 6 -14.81 3.37 2.65
CA ARG A 6 -13.51 4.02 2.96
C ARG A 6 -13.55 5.52 2.67
N LYS A 7 -12.87 6.32 3.51
CA LYS A 7 -12.73 7.78 3.42
C LYS A 7 -11.27 8.11 3.12
N VAL A 8 -11.00 8.83 2.03
CA VAL A 8 -9.68 9.43 1.75
C VAL A 8 -9.70 10.84 2.36
N ILE A 9 -8.73 11.15 3.21
CA ILE A 9 -8.57 12.48 3.83
C ILE A 9 -7.30 13.08 3.22
N ASP A 10 -7.46 14.20 2.51
CA ASP A 10 -6.35 15.08 2.13
C ASP A 10 -5.72 15.64 3.40
N THR A 11 -4.43 15.40 3.60
CA THR A 11 -3.64 15.98 4.68
C THR A 11 -3.06 17.29 4.19
N ASP A 12 -3.79 18.38 4.37
CA ASP A 12 -3.19 19.71 4.43
C ASP A 12 -3.61 20.42 5.73
N THR A 13 -2.65 21.20 6.24
CA THR A 13 -2.73 22.08 7.42
C THR A 13 -2.34 21.42 8.76
N ILE A 14 -1.03 21.27 8.97
CA ILE A 14 -0.44 21.55 10.29
C ILE A 14 -0.19 23.06 10.33
N GLU A 15 -1.10 23.82 10.92
CA GLU A 15 -0.79 25.17 11.39
C GLU A 15 -0.91 25.19 12.92
N SER A 16 0.22 25.48 13.55
CA SER A 16 0.33 25.84 14.96
C SER A 16 0.01 27.33 15.10
N ALA A 17 -1.10 27.70 15.75
CA ALA A 17 -1.22 29.01 16.39
C ALA A 17 -2.36 29.07 17.42
N SER A 18 -2.00 29.54 18.61
CA SER A 18 -2.87 30.05 19.67
C SER A 18 -3.75 31.21 19.21
N GLY A 19 -5.04 31.23 19.58
CA GLY A 19 -5.89 32.40 19.37
C GLY A 19 -7.37 32.16 19.70
N SER A 20 -7.92 33.04 20.53
CA SER A 20 -9.27 33.10 21.07
C SER A 20 -10.38 33.40 20.04
N GLY A 21 -11.55 32.79 20.24
CA GLY A 21 -12.84 33.49 20.13
C GLY A 21 -13.67 33.37 18.83
N SER A 22 -14.89 32.86 19.05
CA SER A 22 -16.16 33.22 18.38
C SER A 22 -16.64 32.46 17.14
N SER A 23 -17.97 32.36 17.13
CA SER A 23 -18.88 31.45 16.46
C SER A 23 -19.07 31.68 14.96
N GLY A 24 -19.06 30.59 14.20
CA GLY A 24 -19.59 30.52 12.83
C GLY A 24 -20.10 29.11 12.55
N SER A 25 -21.42 28.91 12.68
CA SER A 25 -22.07 27.66 12.28
C SER A 25 -22.14 27.62 10.75
N SER A 26 -21.31 26.78 10.13
CA SER A 26 -21.55 26.30 8.77
C SER A 26 -21.54 24.78 8.82
N SER A 27 -22.75 24.21 8.79
CA SER A 27 -22.96 22.77 8.71
C SER A 27 -22.62 22.30 7.29
N SER A 28 -21.36 21.97 7.05
CA SER A 28 -20.97 21.28 5.83
C SER A 28 -21.57 19.87 5.87
N ALA A 29 -22.45 19.59 4.90
CA ALA A 29 -23.04 18.28 4.72
C ALA A 29 -21.93 17.22 4.57
N PRO A 30 -22.10 16.00 5.11
CA PRO A 30 -21.09 14.96 5.00
C PRO A 30 -20.82 14.65 3.53
N SER A 31 -19.55 14.71 3.15
CA SER A 31 -19.06 14.47 1.80
C SER A 31 -19.48 13.08 1.30
N LYS A 32 -20.12 13.08 0.13
CA LYS A 32 -20.67 11.92 -0.57
C LYS A 32 -19.61 10.82 -0.72
N ILE A 33 -19.94 9.62 -0.27
CA ILE A 33 -19.06 8.44 -0.38
C ILE A 33 -18.91 8.07 -1.86
N ARG A 34 -17.65 7.98 -2.32
CA ARG A 34 -17.29 7.51 -3.67
C ARG A 34 -17.09 5.98 -3.68
N LYS A 35 -17.48 5.32 -4.77
CA LYS A 35 -17.34 3.85 -4.95
C LYS A 35 -15.87 3.48 -5.19
N ILE A 36 -15.51 2.20 -5.03
CA ILE A 36 -14.16 1.71 -5.39
C ILE A 36 -13.90 1.88 -6.90
N ASP A 37 -14.94 1.89 -7.73
CA ASP A 37 -14.85 2.17 -9.16
C ASP A 37 -14.41 3.63 -9.46
N ASP A 38 -14.40 4.46 -8.42
CA ASP A 38 -14.06 5.88 -8.38
C ASP A 38 -12.65 6.10 -7.78
N VAL A 39 -11.84 5.03 -7.55
CA VAL A 39 -10.41 5.21 -7.31
C VAL A 39 -9.85 6.01 -8.49
N GLY A 40 -9.34 7.20 -8.19
CA GLY A 40 -8.77 8.12 -9.18
C GLY A 40 -7.70 7.44 -10.03
N ALA A 41 -7.34 8.09 -11.14
CA ALA A 41 -6.33 7.58 -12.08
C ALA A 41 -5.04 7.12 -11.40
N GLU A 42 -4.66 7.75 -10.29
CA GLU A 42 -3.44 7.46 -9.54
C GLU A 42 -3.44 6.07 -8.88
N PHE A 43 -4.56 5.63 -8.30
CA PHE A 43 -4.68 4.29 -7.72
C PHE A 43 -4.68 3.20 -8.80
N LYS A 44 -5.20 3.52 -10.00
CA LYS A 44 -5.12 2.63 -11.16
C LYS A 44 -3.66 2.48 -11.62
N GLU A 45 -2.90 3.57 -11.61
CA GLU A 45 -1.48 3.55 -11.95
C GLU A 45 -0.65 2.78 -10.91
N LEU A 46 -0.88 2.98 -9.61
CA LEU A 46 -0.23 2.17 -8.58
C LEU A 46 -0.51 0.68 -8.78
N ARG A 47 -1.78 0.31 -9.01
CA ARG A 47 -2.14 -1.09 -9.26
C ARG A 47 -1.41 -1.64 -10.49
N ARG A 48 -1.35 -0.87 -11.58
CA ARG A 48 -0.60 -1.24 -12.79
C ARG A 48 0.90 -1.43 -12.51
N LEU A 49 1.51 -0.57 -11.69
CA LEU A 49 2.91 -0.71 -11.28
C LEU A 49 3.12 -1.96 -10.43
N MET A 50 2.17 -2.31 -9.55
CA MET A 50 2.25 -3.49 -8.69
C MET A 50 1.98 -4.81 -9.43
N GLU A 51 1.26 -4.80 -10.55
CA GLU A 51 1.00 -5.98 -11.40
C GLU A 51 2.22 -6.39 -12.25
N LEU A 52 3.37 -6.48 -11.60
CA LEU A 52 4.65 -6.77 -12.22
C LEU A 52 4.67 -8.17 -12.85
N ALA A 53 5.06 -8.25 -14.12
CA ALA A 53 5.39 -9.52 -14.76
C ALA A 53 6.92 -9.69 -14.71
N PRO A 54 7.46 -10.45 -13.75
CA PRO A 54 8.92 -10.50 -13.54
C PRO A 54 9.68 -11.16 -14.68
N ASP A 55 9.00 -11.96 -15.50
CA ASP A 55 9.49 -12.51 -16.77
C ASP A 55 9.63 -11.46 -17.89
N GLN A 56 8.96 -10.32 -17.75
CA GLN A 56 8.96 -9.21 -18.72
C GLN A 56 9.92 -8.08 -18.36
N ILE A 57 10.54 -8.12 -17.17
CA ILE A 57 11.65 -7.23 -16.84
C ILE A 57 12.95 -7.89 -17.29
N GLY A 58 13.88 -7.09 -17.79
CA GLY A 58 15.23 -7.56 -18.07
C GLY A 58 15.93 -8.07 -16.80
N SER A 59 17.15 -8.58 -16.95
CA SER A 59 17.88 -9.20 -15.83
C SER A 59 18.82 -8.24 -15.12
N THR A 60 18.83 -6.96 -15.48
CA THR A 60 19.79 -6.02 -14.89
C THR A 60 19.24 -5.39 -13.63
N THR A 61 20.11 -5.15 -12.66
CA THR A 61 19.77 -4.42 -11.43
C THR A 61 19.10 -3.08 -11.72
N ALA A 62 19.57 -2.35 -12.74
CA ALA A 62 19.03 -1.04 -13.11
C ALA A 62 17.55 -1.09 -13.53
N GLU A 63 17.14 -2.15 -14.25
CA GLU A 63 15.75 -2.30 -14.71
C GLU A 63 14.80 -2.58 -13.55
N PHE A 64 15.17 -3.46 -12.61
CA PHE A 64 14.38 -3.73 -11.41
C PHE A 64 14.31 -2.51 -10.49
N HIS A 65 15.45 -1.86 -10.25
CA HIS A 65 15.52 -0.64 -9.43
C HIS A 65 14.58 0.44 -9.97
N GLY A 66 14.61 0.73 -11.27
CA GLY A 66 13.74 1.76 -11.86
C GLY A 66 12.25 1.44 -11.76
N HIS A 67 11.87 0.16 -11.66
CA HIS A 67 10.48 -0.23 -11.42
C HIS A 67 10.11 -0.10 -9.93
N PHE A 68 10.96 -0.59 -9.04
CA PHE A 68 10.76 -0.52 -7.58
C PHE A 68 10.74 0.91 -7.07
N ASP A 69 11.59 1.80 -7.61
CA ASP A 69 11.62 3.21 -7.27
C ASP A 69 10.27 3.90 -7.53
N LYS A 70 9.57 3.52 -8.61
CA LYS A 70 8.24 4.07 -8.92
C LYS A 70 7.20 3.64 -7.90
N ILE A 71 7.20 2.36 -7.54
CA ILE A 71 6.30 1.82 -6.51
C ILE A 71 6.59 2.49 -5.17
N ALA A 72 7.85 2.52 -4.75
CA ALA A 72 8.27 3.11 -3.48
C ALA A 72 7.93 4.61 -3.40
N THR A 73 8.24 5.36 -4.48
CA THR A 73 7.93 6.80 -4.55
C THR A 73 6.44 7.03 -4.34
N TYR A 74 5.58 6.26 -5.00
CA TYR A 74 4.14 6.41 -4.83
C TYR A 74 3.70 6.01 -3.41
N LEU A 75 4.15 4.85 -2.91
CA LEU A 75 3.75 4.33 -1.60
C LEU A 75 4.22 5.21 -0.42
N MET A 76 5.38 5.83 -0.53
CA MET A 76 5.93 6.65 0.56
C MET A 76 5.42 8.09 0.56
N ASN A 77 5.07 8.64 -0.61
CA ASN A 77 4.76 10.06 -0.76
C ASN A 77 3.29 10.37 -1.07
N SER A 78 2.52 9.40 -1.59
CA SER A 78 1.16 9.65 -2.09
C SER A 78 0.07 8.86 -1.37
N VAL A 79 0.41 8.01 -0.41
CA VAL A 79 -0.57 7.23 0.37
C VAL A 79 -0.23 7.21 1.86
N ALA A 80 -1.24 6.90 2.67
CA ALA A 80 -1.10 6.62 4.08
C ALA A 80 -1.65 5.23 4.40
N MET A 81 -1.01 4.51 5.31
CA MET A 81 -1.56 3.31 5.91
C MET A 81 -2.66 3.72 6.89
N VAL A 82 -3.87 3.19 6.66
CA VAL A 82 -5.04 3.50 7.48
C VAL A 82 -5.41 2.28 8.33
N VAL A 83 -5.46 2.46 9.64
CA VAL A 83 -5.87 1.42 10.61
C VAL A 83 -7.19 1.82 11.25
N ASN A 84 -8.18 0.92 11.19
CA ASN A 84 -9.52 1.09 11.75
C ASN A 84 -10.23 2.38 11.29
N ASP A 85 -9.93 2.86 10.08
CA ASP A 85 -10.45 4.12 9.50
C ASP A 85 -10.17 5.38 10.36
N LYS A 86 -9.25 5.30 11.32
CA LYS A 86 -9.03 6.33 12.36
C LYS A 86 -7.58 6.76 12.46
N HIS A 87 -6.65 5.83 12.28
CA HIS A 87 -5.23 6.09 12.47
C HIS A 87 -4.53 6.07 11.12
N TYR A 88 -3.78 7.13 10.84
CA TYR A 88 -3.08 7.35 9.58
C TYR A 88 -1.58 7.33 9.85
N TYR A 89 -0.86 6.49 9.13
CA TYR A 89 0.58 6.31 9.27
C TYR A 89 1.24 6.49 7.91
N ARG A 90 2.40 7.15 7.91
CA ARG A 90 3.26 7.24 6.73
C ARG A 90 4.25 6.08 6.73
N LEU A 91 4.47 5.49 5.56
CA LEU A 91 5.55 4.53 5.36
C LEU A 91 6.88 5.29 5.33
N VAL A 92 7.83 4.88 6.17
CA VAL A 92 9.16 5.54 6.27
C VAL A 92 10.27 4.73 5.61
N GLU A 93 10.04 3.44 5.39
CA GLU A 93 10.99 2.50 4.81
C GLU A 93 10.21 1.41 4.05
N ILE A 94 10.77 0.94 2.95
CA ILE A 94 10.25 -0.16 2.12
C ILE A 94 11.44 -1.02 1.68
N GLU A 95 11.28 -2.33 1.81
CA GLU A 95 12.18 -3.34 1.25
C GLU A 95 11.43 -4.16 0.20
N PHE A 96 12.08 -4.49 -0.92
CA PHE A 96 11.49 -5.32 -1.97
C PHE A 96 12.09 -6.72 -1.95
N TYR A 97 11.22 -7.72 -2.01
CA TYR A 97 11.58 -9.12 -2.13
C TYR A 97 10.92 -9.69 -3.39
N LEU A 98 11.72 -10.13 -4.36
CA LEU A 98 11.22 -10.62 -5.66
C LEU A 98 11.84 -11.97 -5.99
N ASN A 99 11.00 -13.01 -6.02
CA ASN A 99 11.38 -14.34 -6.48
C ASN A 99 10.58 -14.70 -7.73
N GLY A 100 11.10 -14.34 -8.90
CA GLY A 100 10.44 -14.55 -10.17
C GLY A 100 11.30 -14.16 -11.37
N GLY A 101 10.94 -14.67 -12.55
CA GLY A 101 11.69 -14.42 -13.79
C GLY A 101 13.16 -14.83 -13.66
N LYS A 102 14.07 -13.86 -13.85
CA LYS A 102 15.53 -14.05 -13.71
C LYS A 102 16.08 -13.58 -12.36
N HIS A 103 15.22 -13.26 -11.40
CA HIS A 103 15.58 -12.77 -10.08
C HIS A 103 15.14 -13.76 -9.00
N PRO A 104 15.95 -14.79 -8.70
CA PRO A 104 15.68 -15.65 -7.55
C PRO A 104 16.03 -14.92 -6.26
N ASP A 105 15.09 -14.86 -5.32
CA ASP A 105 15.31 -14.29 -4.00
C ASP A 105 14.89 -15.28 -2.92
N VAL A 106 15.91 -15.82 -2.23
CA VAL A 106 15.76 -16.84 -1.19
C VAL A 106 15.16 -16.31 0.11
N PHE A 107 15.05 -14.99 0.26
CA PHE A 107 14.41 -14.36 1.41
C PHE A 107 12.90 -14.18 1.23
N THR A 108 12.37 -14.40 0.02
CA THR A 108 10.92 -14.48 -0.16
C THR A 108 10.34 -15.66 0.60
N HIS A 109 9.18 -15.46 1.22
CA HIS A 109 8.50 -16.52 1.94
C HIS A 109 7.90 -17.57 1.00
N SER A 110 7.57 -17.19 -0.23
CA SER A 110 6.98 -18.05 -1.26
C SER A 110 5.70 -18.78 -0.81
N ASP A 111 5.02 -18.27 0.22
CA ASP A 111 3.73 -18.76 0.70
C ASP A 111 2.66 -18.54 -0.38
N LYS A 112 1.66 -19.43 -0.44
CA LYS A 112 0.53 -19.31 -1.38
C LYS A 112 -0.19 -17.96 -1.27
N ASP A 113 -0.28 -17.38 -0.07
CA ASP A 113 -0.96 -16.11 0.14
C ASP A 113 -0.10 -14.91 -0.31
N GLN A 114 1.23 -15.09 -0.40
CA GLN A 114 2.16 -14.09 -0.96
C GLN A 114 2.03 -14.00 -2.50
N LYS A 115 1.43 -15.00 -3.17
CA LYS A 115 1.21 -15.06 -4.64
C LYS A 115 -0.02 -14.28 -5.11
N THR A 116 -0.30 -13.16 -4.46
CA THR A 116 -1.42 -12.24 -4.76
C THR A 116 -0.86 -10.89 -5.21
N CYS A 117 -1.71 -9.97 -5.65
CA CYS A 117 -1.28 -8.63 -6.06
C CYS A 117 -2.03 -7.51 -5.32
N GLY A 118 -1.28 -6.69 -4.60
CA GLY A 118 -1.79 -5.52 -3.89
C GLY A 118 -2.55 -5.86 -2.61
N GLU A 119 -2.28 -7.03 -2.02
CA GLU A 119 -2.93 -7.52 -0.82
C GLU A 119 -1.97 -7.50 0.37
N TRP A 120 -2.53 -7.39 1.58
CA TRP A 120 -1.73 -7.48 2.81
C TRP A 120 -1.31 -8.93 3.06
N TYR A 121 -0.02 -9.14 3.29
CA TYR A 121 0.54 -10.43 3.69
C TYR A 121 1.18 -10.33 5.06
N PHE A 122 0.56 -10.98 6.04
CA PHE A 122 1.13 -11.12 7.36
C PHE A 122 2.04 -12.34 7.40
N HIS A 123 3.22 -12.20 7.98
CA HIS A 123 4.22 -13.28 8.02
C HIS A 123 3.65 -14.55 8.65
N LYS A 124 3.75 -15.65 7.91
CA LYS A 124 3.34 -16.99 8.32
C LYS A 124 4.53 -17.93 8.43
N MET A 125 4.37 -18.96 9.26
CA MET A 125 5.25 -20.13 9.29
C MET A 125 4.37 -21.35 9.39
N ASN A 126 4.55 -22.31 8.49
CA ASN A 126 3.76 -23.53 8.45
C ASN A 126 2.24 -23.26 8.48
N GLY A 127 1.79 -22.22 7.76
CA GLY A 127 0.37 -21.83 7.68
C GLY A 127 -0.19 -21.08 8.90
N SER A 128 0.60 -20.86 9.95
CA SER A 128 0.18 -20.13 11.16
C SER A 128 0.86 -18.77 11.25
N TYR A 129 0.16 -17.75 11.77
CA TYR A 129 0.75 -16.43 11.98
C TYR A 129 1.86 -16.48 13.03
N LYS A 130 2.99 -15.81 12.75
CA LYS A 130 4.08 -15.75 13.71
C LYS A 130 3.72 -14.86 14.92
N GLY A 131 4.02 -15.35 16.12
CA GLY A 131 4.02 -14.56 17.36
C GLY A 131 5.36 -13.87 17.62
N GLY A 132 5.43 -13.03 18.66
CA GLY A 132 6.69 -12.39 19.10
C GLY A 132 7.30 -11.40 18.10
N SER A 133 8.64 -11.35 18.04
CA SER A 133 9.43 -10.40 17.22
C SER A 133 9.52 -10.76 15.74
N TYR A 134 9.03 -11.93 15.33
CA TYR A 134 9.04 -12.38 13.93
C TYR A 134 7.74 -12.02 13.20
N LYS A 135 7.09 -10.93 13.62
CA LYS A 135 5.90 -10.40 12.98
C LYS A 135 6.33 -9.38 11.94
N GLY A 136 6.05 -9.66 10.68
CA GLY A 136 6.15 -8.70 9.61
C GLY A 136 4.83 -8.57 8.86
N LEU A 137 4.70 -7.44 8.18
CA LEU A 137 3.58 -7.07 7.34
C LEU A 137 4.15 -6.62 6.00
N ASP A 138 3.79 -7.35 4.96
CA ASP A 138 4.20 -7.04 3.60
C ASP A 138 2.97 -6.65 2.77
N ILE A 139 3.21 -6.00 1.63
CA ILE A 139 2.22 -5.81 0.58
C ILE A 139 2.68 -6.64 -0.61
N THR A 140 1.81 -7.50 -1.12
CA THR A 140 2.14 -8.37 -2.25
C THR A 140 2.14 -7.59 -3.56
N PHE A 141 3.02 -7.96 -4.48
CA PHE A 141 3.10 -7.42 -5.83
C PHE A 141 3.52 -8.53 -6.79
N GLY A 142 3.25 -8.34 -8.08
CA GLY A 142 3.43 -9.36 -9.11
C GLY A 142 2.11 -9.77 -9.73
N ARG A 143 2.14 -10.22 -10.98
CA ARG A 143 0.95 -10.71 -11.68
C ARG A 143 0.42 -11.97 -10.99
N HIS A 144 -0.90 -12.10 -10.91
CA HIS A 144 -1.50 -13.32 -10.39
C HIS A 144 -1.01 -14.56 -11.15
N GLY A 145 -0.49 -15.54 -10.42
CA GLY A 145 -0.07 -16.84 -10.97
C GLY A 145 1.33 -16.87 -11.59
N THR A 146 2.11 -15.78 -11.48
CA THR A 146 3.56 -15.79 -11.74
C THR A 146 4.36 -16.11 -10.49
#